data_AF-A0A7C2A1S0-F1
#
_entry.id   AF-A0A7C2A1S0-F1
#
_cell.length_a   1.000
_cell.length_b   1.000
_cell.length_c   1.000
_cell.angle_alpha   90.00
_cell.angle_beta   90.00
_cell.angle_gamma   90.00
#
_symmetry.space_group_name_H-M   'P 1'
#
loop_
_entity.id
_entity.type
_entity.pdbx_description
1 polymer ?
#
loop_
_entity_poly.entity_id
_entity_poly.type
_entity_poly.pdbx_seq_one_letter_code
_entity_poly.pdbx_strand_id
1 'polypeptide(L)'
;YWINNASPAYLNADSIRAIRNRLTKKYYRTYNDSSYVEIAHYYYTTHEINFKGRYAILTQGLWQLNTFDMGGPFINYTFYDQKTHRIYMLDGSIYAPRYFKRKLIQQMDVTLQSFMTAKQLSKSRTKELLDAVKDPK
;
A
#
# COMPACT_ATOMS: atom_id res chain seq x y z
N TYR A 1 -0.44 -2.44 5.68
CA TYR A 1 -0.02 -2.06 7.05
C TYR A 1 -1.16 -1.28 7.72
N TRP A 2 -1.26 -1.28 9.06
CA TRP A 2 -2.18 -0.38 9.76
C TRP A 2 -1.58 0.16 11.07
N ILE A 3 -2.09 1.32 11.52
CA ILE A 3 -1.77 1.96 12.80
C ILE A 3 -3.01 1.92 13.68
N ASN A 4 -2.90 1.38 14.89
CA ASN A 4 -4.00 1.36 15.88
C ASN A 4 -4.15 2.71 16.59
N ASN A 5 -5.38 3.06 16.99
CA ASN A 5 -5.71 4.29 17.70
C ASN A 5 -5.12 5.54 17.01
N ALA A 6 -5.15 5.52 15.69
CA ALA A 6 -4.54 6.57 14.88
C ALA A 6 -5.46 7.78 14.79
N SER A 7 -4.87 8.98 14.83
CA SER A 7 -5.60 10.22 14.55
C SER A 7 -5.77 10.39 13.03
N PRO A 8 -6.95 10.83 12.54
CA PRO A 8 -7.12 11.26 11.15
C PRO A 8 -6.11 12.34 10.71
N ALA A 9 -5.48 13.05 11.65
CA ALA A 9 -4.43 14.03 11.36
C ALA A 9 -3.25 13.45 10.57
N TYR A 10 -2.98 12.14 10.65
CA TYR A 10 -1.95 11.47 9.85
C TYR A 10 -2.35 11.26 8.37
N LEU A 11 -3.58 11.58 7.99
CA LEU A 11 -4.08 11.46 6.63
C LEU A 11 -3.75 12.72 5.83
N ASN A 12 -2.45 12.96 5.63
CA ASN A 12 -1.89 14.02 4.79
C ASN A 12 -0.67 13.49 4.02
N ALA A 13 -0.28 14.18 2.94
CA ALA A 13 0.77 13.74 2.03
C ALA A 13 2.12 13.49 2.72
N ASP A 14 2.55 14.38 3.62
CA ASP A 14 3.84 14.28 4.31
C ASP A 14 3.90 13.08 5.26
N SER A 15 2.84 12.89 6.04
CA SER A 15 2.72 11.76 6.96
C SER A 15 2.67 10.44 6.21
N ILE A 16 1.93 10.38 5.09
CA ILE A 16 1.86 9.19 4.23
C ILE A 16 3.23 8.86 3.64
N ARG A 17 3.94 9.86 3.08
CA ARG A 17 5.29 9.70 2.54
C ARG A 17 6.25 9.17 3.62
N ALA A 18 6.25 9.78 4.80
CA ALA A 18 7.11 9.38 5.90
C ALA A 18 6.82 7.95 6.39
N ILE A 19 5.54 7.59 6.55
CA ILE A 19 5.12 6.24 6.96
C ILE A 19 5.52 5.23 5.89
N ARG A 20 5.25 5.51 4.62
CA ARG A 20 5.60 4.60 3.51
C ARG A 20 7.10 4.36 3.44
N ASN A 21 7.91 5.42 3.40
CA ASN A 21 9.37 5.29 3.34
C ASN A 21 9.93 4.53 4.55
N ARG A 22 9.36 4.73 5.75
CA ARG A 22 9.72 3.94 6.93
C ARG A 22 9.40 2.45 6.76
N LEU A 23 8.25 2.11 6.19
CA LEU A 23 7.84 0.73 5.93
C LEU A 23 8.70 0.09 4.83
N THR A 24 8.88 0.77 3.71
CA THR A 24 9.66 0.23 2.58
C THR A 24 11.14 0.11 2.93
N LYS A 25 11.69 1.00 3.76
CA LYS A 25 13.03 0.84 4.36
C LYS A 25 13.20 -0.46 5.15
N LYS A 26 12.13 -0.88 5.82
CA LYS A 26 12.13 -2.11 6.64
C LYS A 26 11.88 -3.36 5.81
N TYR A 27 10.95 -3.32 4.87
CA TYR A 27 10.42 -4.52 4.21
C TYR A 27 10.85 -4.68 2.75
N TYR A 28 11.18 -3.59 2.04
CA TYR A 28 11.54 -3.60 0.62
C TYR A 28 13.04 -3.29 0.49
N ARG A 29 13.85 -4.27 0.89
CA ARG A 29 15.31 -4.20 0.87
C ARG A 29 15.87 -5.06 -0.26
N THR A 30 17.08 -4.75 -0.70
CA THR A 30 17.83 -5.62 -1.61
C THR A 30 18.20 -6.93 -0.92
N TYR A 31 18.52 -7.96 -1.69
CA TYR A 31 18.80 -9.31 -1.17
C TYR A 31 19.92 -9.36 -0.12
N ASN A 32 20.85 -8.40 -0.18
CA ASN A 32 22.00 -8.25 0.71
C ASN A 32 21.78 -7.17 1.79
N ASP A 33 20.57 -6.65 1.93
CA ASP A 33 20.19 -5.57 2.85
C ASP A 33 20.98 -4.25 2.70
N SER A 34 21.73 -4.06 1.62
CA SER A 34 22.56 -2.86 1.42
C SER A 34 21.74 -1.61 1.07
N SER A 35 20.61 -1.81 0.39
CA SER A 35 19.79 -0.73 -0.15
C SER A 35 18.30 -1.00 0.09
N TYR A 36 17.49 0.06 0.06
CA TYR A 36 16.07 -0.01 0.32
C TYR A 36 15.27 0.95 -0.53
N VAL A 37 13.99 0.64 -0.68
CA VAL A 37 13.04 1.41 -1.48
C VAL A 37 12.57 2.67 -0.74
N GLU A 38 12.50 3.79 -1.46
CA GLU A 38 11.88 5.05 -1.05
C GLU A 38 11.09 5.67 -2.21
N ILE A 39 10.18 6.61 -1.92
CA ILE A 39 9.52 7.41 -2.97
C ILE A 39 10.56 8.29 -3.67
N ALA A 40 10.55 8.31 -5.00
CA ALA A 40 11.39 9.22 -5.78
C ALA A 40 10.92 10.67 -5.60
N HIS A 41 11.85 11.56 -5.27
CA HIS A 41 11.54 12.90 -4.76
C HIS A 41 10.64 13.76 -5.66
N TYR A 42 10.81 13.67 -6.99
CA TYR A 42 10.09 14.50 -7.95
C TYR A 42 9.02 13.77 -8.76
N TYR A 43 8.84 12.46 -8.54
CA TYR A 43 8.04 11.62 -9.45
C TYR A 43 6.90 10.92 -8.71
N TYR A 44 6.10 11.66 -7.95
CA TYR A 44 4.87 11.15 -7.36
C TYR A 44 3.77 12.20 -7.34
N THR A 45 2.53 11.73 -7.32
CA THR A 45 1.34 12.58 -7.15
C THR A 45 0.53 12.09 -5.97
N THR A 46 -0.31 12.97 -5.44
CA THR A 46 -1.23 12.69 -4.35
C THR A 46 -2.62 13.18 -4.74
N HIS A 47 -3.64 12.35 -4.57
CA HIS A 47 -5.01 12.66 -4.90
C HIS A 47 -5.94 12.27 -3.76
N GLU A 48 -6.86 13.16 -3.42
CA GLU A 48 -8.00 12.83 -2.56
C GLU A 48 -9.02 12.06 -3.39
N ILE A 49 -9.46 10.91 -2.87
CA ILE A 49 -10.38 10.03 -3.57
C ILE A 49 -11.40 9.42 -2.61
N ASN A 50 -12.47 8.87 -3.18
CA ASN A 50 -13.39 8.00 -2.47
C ASN A 50 -12.98 6.53 -2.65
N PHE A 51 -12.44 5.92 -1.60
CA PHE A 51 -12.07 4.50 -1.59
C PHE A 51 -13.14 3.66 -0.87
N LYS A 52 -14.09 3.14 -1.65
CA LYS A 52 -15.18 2.26 -1.19
C LYS A 52 -16.05 2.93 -0.10
N GLY A 53 -16.48 4.15 -0.35
CA GLY A 53 -17.30 4.95 0.57
C GLY A 53 -16.52 5.66 1.68
N ARG A 54 -15.19 5.72 1.58
CA ARG A 54 -14.31 6.35 2.58
C ARG A 54 -13.45 7.41 1.93
N TYR A 55 -13.24 8.51 2.63
CA TYR A 55 -12.20 9.45 2.25
C TYR A 55 -10.83 8.77 2.36
N ALA A 56 -10.05 8.85 1.28
CA ALA A 56 -8.74 8.25 1.18
C ALA A 56 -7.80 9.16 0.39
N ILE A 57 -6.51 9.00 0.65
CA ILE A 57 -5.46 9.63 -0.13
C ILE A 57 -4.78 8.54 -0.96
N LEU A 58 -4.83 8.71 -2.28
CA LEU A 58 -4.09 7.93 -3.26
C LEU A 58 -2.75 8.61 -3.50
N THR A 59 -1.65 7.91 -3.25
CA THR A 59 -0.31 8.32 -3.65
C THR A 59 0.23 7.33 -4.67
N GLN A 60 0.67 7.81 -5.83
CA GLN A 60 1.23 6.97 -6.89
C GLN A 60 2.39 7.66 -7.55
N GLY A 61 3.30 6.90 -8.15
CA GLY A 61 4.49 7.48 -8.75
C GLY A 61 5.59 6.46 -8.94
N LEU A 62 6.83 6.95 -8.92
CA LEU A 62 8.03 6.13 -8.97
C LEU A 62 8.63 6.00 -7.57
N TRP A 63 9.06 4.78 -7.28
CA TRP A 63 9.96 4.48 -6.18
C TRP A 63 11.37 4.33 -6.75
N GLN A 64 12.37 4.58 -5.91
CA GLN A 64 13.78 4.39 -6.21
C GLN A 64 14.47 3.69 -5.04
N LEU A 65 15.64 3.10 -5.27
CA LEU A 65 16.54 2.74 -4.19
C LEU A 65 17.20 3.99 -3.62
N ASN A 66 17.56 3.95 -2.34
CA ASN A 66 18.35 5.01 -1.69
C ASN A 66 19.75 5.22 -2.32
N THR A 67 20.20 4.30 -3.17
CA THR A 67 21.44 4.42 -3.95
C THR A 67 21.21 5.03 -5.35
N PHE A 68 19.95 5.31 -5.72
CA PHE A 68 19.53 5.89 -7.00
C PHE A 68 19.74 4.99 -8.24
N ASP A 69 20.19 3.75 -8.08
CA ASP A 69 20.52 2.87 -9.22
C ASP A 69 19.31 2.15 -9.85
N MET A 70 18.21 2.01 -9.10
CA MET A 70 17.03 1.26 -9.56
C MET A 70 15.73 1.90 -9.12
N GLY A 71 14.65 1.62 -9.86
CA GLY A 71 13.32 2.12 -9.55
C GLY A 71 12.18 1.41 -10.29
N GLY A 72 10.96 1.80 -9.96
CA GLY A 72 9.75 1.24 -10.54
C GLY A 72 8.49 2.00 -10.10
N PRO A 73 7.32 1.66 -10.66
CA PRO A 73 6.09 2.30 -10.25
C PRO A 73 5.60 1.77 -8.90
N PHE A 74 4.94 2.62 -8.13
CA PHE A 74 4.15 2.25 -6.96
C PHE A 74 2.76 2.89 -7.00
N ILE A 75 1.85 2.25 -6.27
CA ILE A 75 0.53 2.76 -5.94
C ILE A 75 0.26 2.52 -4.45
N ASN A 76 -0.31 3.51 -3.78
CA ASN A 76 -0.55 3.50 -2.34
C ASN A 76 -1.91 4.12 -2.02
N TYR A 77 -2.74 3.39 -1.29
CA TYR A 77 -4.02 3.88 -0.76
C TYR A 77 -3.91 4.01 0.75
N THR A 78 -4.10 5.21 1.28
CA THR A 78 -4.16 5.44 2.73
C THR A 78 -5.52 5.99 3.13
N PHE A 79 -6.16 5.40 4.13
CA PHE A 79 -7.45 5.85 4.64
C PHE A 79 -7.60 5.58 6.13
N TYR A 80 -8.41 6.40 6.80
CA TYR A 80 -8.84 6.18 8.17
C TYR A 80 -10.15 5.39 8.21
N ASP A 81 -10.17 4.28 8.94
CA ASP A 81 -11.37 3.51 9.22
C ASP A 81 -11.91 3.84 10.62
N GLN A 82 -12.94 4.70 10.63
CA GLN A 82 -13.63 5.13 11.85
C GLN A 82 -14.15 3.95 12.68
N LYS A 83 -14.62 2.87 12.03
CA LYS A 83 -15.20 1.73 12.75
C LYS A 83 -14.18 0.97 13.58
N THR A 84 -12.90 1.00 13.19
CA THR A 84 -11.82 0.28 13.89
C THR A 84 -10.79 1.21 14.53
N HIS A 85 -10.93 2.52 14.37
CA HIS A 85 -9.97 3.54 14.81
C HIS A 85 -8.56 3.26 14.28
N ARG A 86 -8.47 2.84 13.01
CA ARG A 86 -7.21 2.46 12.36
C ARG A 86 -6.96 3.27 11.11
N ILE A 87 -5.71 3.64 10.88
CA ILE A 87 -5.25 4.03 9.53
C ILE A 87 -4.76 2.78 8.84
N TYR A 88 -5.29 2.52 7.64
CA TYR A 88 -4.80 1.50 6.74
C TYR A 88 -3.96 2.14 5.64
N MET A 89 -2.81 1.53 5.36
CA MET A 89 -1.98 1.83 4.21
C MET A 89 -1.85 0.55 3.38
N LEU A 90 -2.43 0.57 2.19
CA LEU A 90 -2.34 -0.49 1.18
C LEU A 90 -1.28 -0.07 0.18
N ASP A 91 -0.14 -0.76 0.15
CA ASP A 91 0.98 -0.42 -0.73
C ASP A 91 1.21 -1.52 -1.75
N GLY A 92 1.46 -1.12 -3.00
CA GLY A 92 1.92 -1.98 -4.06
C GLY A 92 3.08 -1.33 -4.81
N SER A 93 4.25 -1.98 -4.80
CA SER A 93 5.44 -1.56 -5.56
C SER A 93 5.83 -2.65 -6.55
N ILE A 94 6.10 -2.26 -7.80
CA ILE A 94 6.50 -3.20 -8.84
C ILE A 94 7.98 -3.04 -9.13
N TYR A 95 8.74 -4.11 -8.89
CA TYR A 95 10.09 -4.30 -9.45
C TYR A 95 10.02 -5.32 -10.58
N ALA A 96 10.07 -4.84 -11.82
CA ALA A 96 9.95 -5.69 -13.00
C ALA A 96 10.76 -5.13 -14.19
N PRO A 97 12.11 -5.19 -14.14
CA PRO A 97 12.97 -4.58 -15.17
C PRO A 97 12.77 -5.17 -16.58
N ARG A 98 12.31 -6.43 -16.69
CA ARG A 98 12.17 -7.16 -17.96
C ARG A 98 10.71 -7.25 -18.48
N TYR A 99 9.75 -6.60 -17.80
CA TYR A 99 8.33 -6.72 -18.12
C TYR A 99 7.67 -5.37 -18.39
N PHE A 100 6.54 -5.41 -19.11
CA PHE A 100 5.70 -4.24 -19.30
C PHE A 100 5.00 -3.84 -17.99
N LYS A 101 5.61 -2.89 -17.28
CA LYS A 101 5.25 -2.51 -15.90
C LYS A 101 3.82 -1.98 -15.75
N ARG A 102 3.24 -1.38 -16.81
CA ARG A 102 1.87 -0.82 -16.77
C ARG A 102 0.79 -1.88 -16.52
N LYS A 103 0.91 -3.08 -17.10
CA LYS A 103 -0.07 -4.16 -16.83
C LYS A 103 0.02 -4.65 -15.39
N LEU A 104 1.24 -4.76 -14.86
CA LEU A 104 1.48 -5.22 -13.49
C LEU A 104 0.96 -4.22 -12.45
N ILE A 105 1.18 -2.91 -12.65
CA ILE A 105 0.67 -1.90 -11.72
C ILE A 105 -0.86 -1.79 -11.78
N GLN A 106 -1.47 -1.98 -12.95
CA GLN A 106 -2.94 -2.06 -13.09
C GLN A 106 -3.52 -3.27 -12.36
N GLN A 107 -2.89 -4.44 -12.48
CA GLN A 107 -3.30 -5.62 -11.71
C GLN A 107 -3.16 -5.38 -10.20
N MET A 108 -2.04 -4.79 -9.77
CA MET A 108 -1.82 -4.42 -8.38
C MET A 108 -2.92 -3.48 -7.87
N ASP A 109 -3.27 -2.45 -8.64
CA ASP A 109 -4.35 -1.53 -8.31
C ASP A 109 -5.68 -2.27 -8.06
N VAL A 110 -6.09 -3.14 -9.00
CA VAL A 110 -7.30 -3.97 -8.85
C VAL A 110 -7.22 -4.86 -7.60
N THR A 111 -6.06 -5.46 -7.32
CA THR A 111 -5.85 -6.27 -6.11
C THR A 111 -6.02 -5.42 -4.84
N LEU A 112 -5.44 -4.22 -4.78
CA LEU A 112 -5.57 -3.35 -3.60
C LEU A 112 -7.02 -2.87 -3.41
N GLN A 113 -7.74 -2.56 -4.49
CA GLN A 113 -9.16 -2.17 -4.44
C GLN A 113 -10.08 -3.30 -3.95
N SER A 114 -9.66 -4.55 -4.07
CA SER A 114 -10.40 -5.69 -3.51
C SER A 114 -10.41 -5.71 -1.97
N PHE A 115 -9.55 -4.94 -1.30
CA PHE A 115 -9.40 -4.95 0.15
C PHE A 115 -10.72 -4.67 0.90
N MET A 116 -10.97 -5.45 1.95
CA MET A 116 -12.10 -5.31 2.87
C MET A 116 -11.62 -5.52 4.30
N THR A 117 -12.15 -4.73 5.23
CA THR A 117 -11.94 -4.95 6.66
C THR A 117 -12.83 -6.09 7.18
N ALA A 118 -12.46 -6.71 8.30
CA ALA A 118 -13.26 -7.79 8.90
C ALA A 118 -14.71 -7.35 9.19
N LYS A 119 -14.92 -6.08 9.58
CA LYS A 119 -16.27 -5.53 9.83
C LYS A 119 -17.13 -5.38 8.56
N GLN A 120 -16.52 -5.46 7.37
CA GLN A 120 -17.23 -5.40 6.08
C GLN A 120 -17.56 -6.79 5.53
N LEU A 121 -17.07 -7.87 6.15
CA LEU A 121 -17.32 -9.24 5.71
C LEU A 121 -18.49 -9.85 6.49
N SER A 122 -19.29 -10.68 5.83
CA SER A 122 -20.27 -11.52 6.50
C SER A 122 -19.57 -12.59 7.35
N LYS A 123 -20.25 -13.14 8.37
CA LYS A 123 -19.72 -14.24 9.18
C LYS A 123 -19.40 -15.47 8.33
N SER A 124 -20.26 -15.80 7.36
CA SER A 124 -20.05 -16.92 6.42
C SER A 124 -18.80 -16.72 5.56
N ARG A 125 -18.64 -15.52 4.97
CA ARG A 125 -17.48 -15.19 4.14
C ARG A 125 -16.19 -15.17 4.96
N THR A 126 -16.24 -14.68 6.19
CA THR A 126 -15.10 -14.68 7.10
C THR A 126 -14.66 -16.12 7.40
N LYS A 127 -15.61 -17.01 7.70
CA LYS A 127 -15.32 -18.43 7.94
C LYS A 127 -14.67 -19.08 6.73
N GLU A 128 -15.27 -18.90 5.54
CA GLU A 128 -14.74 -19.44 4.29
C GLU A 128 -13.29 -19.01 4.03
N LEU A 129 -12.97 -17.72 4.21
CA LEU A 129 -11.61 -17.20 4.02
C LEU A 129 -10.62 -17.77 5.04
N LEU A 130 -11.04 -17.93 6.30
CA LEU A 130 -10.18 -18.51 7.34
C LEU A 130 -9.93 -19.99 7.12
N ASP A 131 -10.91 -20.72 6.60
CA ASP A 131 -10.79 -22.14 6.26
C ASP A 131 -9.86 -22.32 5.05
N ALA A 132 -9.98 -21.48 4.02
CA ALA A 132 -9.10 -21.50 2.85
C ALA A 132 -7.61 -21.21 3.17
N VAL A 133 -7.33 -20.43 4.22
CA VAL A 133 -5.94 -20.17 4.66
C VAL A 133 -5.35 -21.37 5.41
N LYS A 134 -6.19 -22.17 6.08
CA LYS A 134 -5.75 -23.35 6.82
C LYS A 134 -5.45 -24.55 5.93
N ASP A 135 -6.09 -24.63 4.76
CA ASP A 135 -5.88 -25.67 3.76
C ASP A 135 -5.59 -25.04 2.39
N PRO A 136 -4.36 -24.53 2.18
CA PRO A 136 -3.96 -23.98 0.90
C PRO A 136 -3.82 -25.13 -0.11
N LYS A 137 -4.76 -25.20 -1.06
CA LYS A 137 -4.64 -26.06 -2.25
C LYS A 137 -3.37 -25.77 -3.06
#